data_AF-A0A7C5BPA3-F1
#
_entry.id   AF-A0A7C5BPA3-F1
#
_cell.length_a   1.000
_cell.length_b   1.000
_cell.length_c   1.000
_cell.angle_alpha   90.00
_cell.angle_beta   90.00
_cell.angle_gamma   90.00
#
_symmetry.space_group_name_H-M   'P 1'
#
loop_
_entity.id
_entity.type
_entity.pdbx_description
1 polymer ?
#
loop_
_entity_poly.entity_id
_entity_poly.type
_entity_poly.pdbx_seq_one_letter_code
_entity_poly.pdbx_strand_id
1 'polypeptide(L)'
;QVAQALESFIKGKTLSYLHNKESRSGIPIRLIVPREQRITPDMLATAFVKNTTGKTIPLSRLVKVVKGERSQPILHQDMERVVYVGGELNDSAPVYAVLAMEKALDGMAVSDNSYSEKMANNIILTTTNLGFVPVKPYTVDGYKLHWSGELRLTLDAFRDMGIALGLSLLIIYLLLVGYYQSFTVPLLVMSSVPLAMIGVFPAHCLLDITFSAASMVGVIALAGIVVRNSLLIVDFIRELRAQGIAHEQAAQEAGALRLRPILLTTLAIALGTAIMVPDPVFGGLAISLIAGSMSSALFTVFVVPLLYQSLDKETILQEVT
;
A
#
# COMPACT_ATOMS: atom_id res chain seq x y z
N GLN A 1 41.04 -21.76 28.94
CA GLN A 1 41.06 -23.14 28.40
C GLN A 1 39.68 -23.78 28.41
N VAL A 2 38.98 -23.87 29.57
CA VAL A 2 37.63 -24.46 29.66
C VAL A 2 36.60 -23.74 28.76
N ALA A 3 36.51 -22.41 28.82
CA ALA A 3 35.58 -21.62 27.99
C ALA A 3 35.84 -21.80 26.48
N GLN A 4 37.11 -21.82 26.07
CA GLN A 4 37.52 -22.01 24.68
C GLN A 4 37.23 -23.43 24.17
N ALA A 5 37.35 -24.44 25.04
CA ALA A 5 36.95 -25.81 24.73
C ALA A 5 35.44 -25.90 24.54
N LEU A 6 34.64 -25.35 25.48
CA LEU A 6 33.18 -25.29 25.39
C LEU A 6 32.72 -24.57 24.12
N GLU A 7 33.30 -23.43 23.78
CA GLU A 7 32.98 -22.70 22.56
C GLU A 7 33.32 -23.52 21.30
N SER A 8 34.47 -24.18 21.28
CA SER A 8 34.88 -25.04 20.16
C SER A 8 33.96 -26.26 20.00
N PHE A 9 33.46 -26.82 21.09
CA PHE A 9 32.52 -27.94 21.07
C PHE A 9 31.10 -27.53 20.64
N ILE A 10 30.65 -26.33 21.01
CA ILE A 10 29.28 -25.84 20.74
C ILE A 10 29.18 -25.15 19.37
N LYS A 11 30.07 -24.20 19.07
CA LYS A 11 30.05 -23.40 17.83
C LYS A 11 30.98 -23.93 16.74
N GLY A 12 31.92 -24.79 17.10
CA GLY A 12 33.04 -25.18 16.24
C GLY A 12 34.19 -24.18 16.31
N LYS A 13 35.31 -24.54 15.69
CA LYS A 13 36.52 -23.70 15.61
C LYS A 13 36.91 -23.50 14.15
N THR A 14 37.09 -22.25 13.72
CA THR A 14 37.72 -21.95 12.44
C THR A 14 39.21 -22.23 12.56
N LEU A 15 39.73 -23.16 11.76
CA LEU A 15 41.13 -23.58 11.79
C LEU A 15 41.99 -22.75 10.84
N SER A 16 41.49 -22.48 9.63
CA SER A 16 42.18 -21.72 8.60
C SER A 16 41.20 -21.27 7.52
N TYR A 17 41.68 -20.50 6.54
CA TYR A 17 40.92 -20.06 5.38
C TYR A 17 41.55 -20.62 4.10
N LEU A 18 40.77 -21.38 3.34
CA LEU A 18 41.15 -21.84 2.01
C LEU A 18 41.03 -20.68 1.02
N HIS A 19 42.13 -20.33 0.37
CA HIS A 19 42.14 -19.33 -0.69
C HIS A 19 42.09 -20.04 -2.05
N ASN A 20 40.96 -19.94 -2.74
CA ASN A 20 40.80 -20.42 -4.11
C ASN A 20 40.94 -19.23 -5.08
N LYS A 21 41.62 -19.43 -6.23
CA LYS A 21 41.83 -18.40 -7.26
C LYS A 21 40.52 -17.84 -7.85
N GLU A 22 39.44 -18.60 -7.76
CA GLU A 22 38.10 -18.21 -8.24
C GLU A 22 37.27 -17.43 -7.19
N SER A 23 37.64 -17.49 -5.90
CA SER A 23 36.91 -16.82 -4.82
C SER A 23 37.68 -15.59 -4.33
N ARG A 24 37.04 -14.41 -4.38
CA ARG A 24 37.63 -13.15 -3.89
C ARG A 24 37.79 -13.11 -2.35
N SER A 25 37.07 -13.95 -1.62
CA SER A 25 37.18 -14.08 -0.16
C SER A 25 37.63 -15.48 0.25
N GLY A 26 38.43 -15.59 1.31
CA GLY A 26 38.86 -16.88 1.86
C GLY A 26 37.69 -17.69 2.41
N ILE A 27 37.63 -18.98 2.06
CA ILE A 27 36.59 -19.91 2.52
C ILE A 27 37.02 -20.50 3.88
N PRO A 28 36.27 -20.30 4.97
CA PRO A 28 36.69 -20.78 6.29
C PRO A 28 36.61 -22.31 6.40
N ILE A 29 37.71 -22.95 6.76
CA ILE A 29 37.77 -24.36 7.17
C ILE A 29 37.40 -24.43 8.65
N ARG A 30 36.26 -25.05 8.97
CA ARG A 30 35.73 -25.16 10.33
C ARG A 30 35.79 -26.59 10.83
N LEU A 31 36.34 -26.77 12.03
CA LEU A 31 36.21 -28.00 12.80
C LEU A 31 34.93 -27.92 13.63
N ILE A 32 33.96 -28.78 13.34
CA ILE A 32 32.65 -28.79 14.01
C ILE A 32 32.37 -30.23 14.45
N VAL A 33 31.84 -30.40 15.65
CA VAL A 33 31.35 -31.70 16.10
C VAL A 33 30.03 -32.03 15.37
N PRO A 34 29.88 -33.24 14.79
CA PRO A 34 28.64 -33.67 14.15
C PRO A 34 27.43 -33.44 15.05
N ARG A 35 26.29 -33.06 14.47
CA ARG A 35 25.10 -32.62 15.24
C ARG A 35 24.63 -33.67 16.25
N GLU A 36 24.76 -34.95 15.92
CA GLU A 36 24.41 -36.10 16.77
C GLU A 36 25.32 -36.26 17.99
N GLN A 37 26.54 -35.71 17.93
CA GLN A 37 27.55 -35.78 18.99
C GLN A 37 27.75 -34.44 19.71
N ARG A 38 26.94 -33.42 19.39
CA ARG A 38 27.03 -32.12 20.05
C ARG A 38 26.66 -32.27 21.52
N ILE A 39 27.54 -31.76 22.37
CA ILE A 39 27.41 -31.87 23.82
C ILE A 39 26.18 -31.08 24.28
N THR A 40 25.14 -31.79 24.67
CA THR A 40 24.03 -31.27 25.49
C THR A 40 24.48 -31.14 26.95
N PRO A 41 23.76 -30.37 27.80
CA PRO A 41 24.11 -30.26 29.21
C PRO A 41 24.31 -31.61 29.93
N ASP A 42 23.58 -32.64 29.51
CA ASP A 42 23.66 -34.01 30.05
C ASP A 42 24.91 -34.78 29.58
N MET A 43 25.49 -34.38 28.43
CA MET A 43 26.69 -35.00 27.86
C MET A 43 28.01 -34.30 28.27
N LEU A 44 27.96 -33.28 29.14
CA LEU A 44 29.18 -32.61 29.64
C LEU A 44 30.12 -33.56 30.40
N ALA A 45 29.65 -34.74 30.82
CA ALA A 45 30.45 -35.78 31.46
C ALA A 45 31.38 -36.54 30.50
N THR A 46 31.09 -36.54 29.19
CA THR A 46 31.89 -37.26 28.18
C THR A 46 32.93 -36.37 27.50
N ALA A 47 32.93 -35.07 27.82
CA ALA A 47 33.85 -34.09 27.27
C ALA A 47 35.00 -33.81 28.24
N PHE A 48 36.24 -33.88 27.76
CA PHE A 48 37.44 -33.78 28.58
C PHE A 48 38.30 -32.57 28.21
N VAL A 49 38.89 -31.93 29.21
CA VAL A 49 39.94 -30.90 29.04
C VAL A 49 41.19 -31.37 29.78
N LYS A 50 42.36 -31.14 29.18
CA LYS A 50 43.65 -31.43 29.80
C LYS A 50 44.07 -30.26 30.70
N ASN A 51 44.51 -30.56 31.92
CA ASN A 51 45.16 -29.59 32.80
C ASN A 51 46.62 -29.35 32.35
N THR A 52 47.29 -28.34 32.92
CA THR A 52 48.70 -27.99 32.68
C THR A 52 49.67 -29.13 32.97
N THR A 53 49.29 -30.09 33.82
CA THR A 53 50.03 -31.32 34.13
C THR A 53 49.70 -32.51 33.22
N GLY A 54 48.91 -32.29 32.15
CA GLY A 54 48.54 -33.32 31.17
C GLY A 54 47.37 -34.22 31.57
N LYS A 55 46.86 -34.11 32.80
CA LYS A 55 45.72 -34.91 33.31
C LYS A 55 44.40 -34.49 32.65
N THR A 56 43.63 -35.46 32.16
CA THR A 56 42.29 -35.25 31.59
C THR A 56 41.24 -35.12 32.71
N ILE A 57 40.46 -34.05 32.65
CA ILE A 57 39.39 -33.77 33.63
C ILE A 57 38.08 -33.62 32.85
N PRO A 58 37.00 -34.32 33.24
CA PRO A 58 35.70 -34.17 32.60
C PRO A 58 35.12 -32.78 32.87
N LEU A 59 34.51 -32.17 31.86
CA LEU A 59 33.93 -30.82 31.91
C LEU A 59 32.78 -30.72 32.92
N SER A 60 32.04 -31.79 33.17
CA SER A 60 30.99 -31.86 34.19
C SER A 60 31.47 -31.53 35.61
N ARG A 61 32.75 -31.75 35.94
CA ARG A 61 33.32 -31.38 37.26
C ARG A 61 33.69 -29.91 37.36
N LEU A 62 33.76 -29.21 36.24
CA LEU A 62 34.25 -27.83 36.13
C LEU A 62 33.12 -26.83 35.82
N VAL A 63 31.91 -27.31 35.53
CA VAL A 63 30.77 -26.49 35.10
C VAL A 63 29.55 -26.82 35.94
N LYS A 64 28.83 -25.80 36.40
CA LYS A 64 27.51 -25.94 37.03
C LYS A 64 26.44 -25.60 35.99
N VAL A 65 25.60 -26.57 35.64
CA VAL A 65 24.46 -26.34 34.75
C VAL A 65 23.34 -25.70 35.55
N VAL A 66 22.91 -24.52 35.13
CA VAL A 66 21.75 -23.82 35.71
C VAL A 66 20.73 -23.64 34.58
N LYS A 67 19.50 -24.10 34.81
CA LYS A 67 18.39 -23.77 33.91
C LYS A 67 18.11 -22.27 34.08
N GLY A 68 18.18 -21.53 32.99
CA GLY A 68 17.93 -20.09 32.98
C GLY A 68 17.15 -19.72 31.73
N GLU A 69 16.48 -18.57 31.80
CA GLU A 69 15.82 -18.02 30.64
C GLU A 69 16.85 -17.47 29.66
N ARG A 70 16.71 -17.84 28.40
CA ARG A 70 17.53 -17.27 27.33
C ARG A 70 16.97 -15.89 27.02
N SER A 71 17.78 -14.84 27.17
CA SER A 71 17.39 -13.50 26.75
C SER A 71 16.98 -13.52 25.28
N GLN A 72 15.77 -13.04 25.03
CA GLN A 72 15.29 -12.81 23.67
C GLN A 72 15.96 -11.55 23.10
N PRO A 73 16.20 -11.48 21.78
CA PRO A 73 16.70 -10.27 21.16
C PRO A 73 15.72 -9.12 21.41
N ILE A 74 16.22 -7.96 21.81
CA ILE A 74 15.41 -6.75 21.95
C ILE A 74 15.35 -6.09 20.57
N LEU A 75 14.20 -6.16 19.93
CA LEU A 75 13.95 -5.52 18.65
C LEU A 75 13.60 -4.06 18.86
N HIS A 76 14.05 -3.22 17.92
CA HIS A 76 13.77 -1.80 17.95
C HIS A 76 13.28 -1.34 16.57
N GLN A 77 12.31 -0.44 16.56
CA GLN A 77 11.86 0.28 15.38
C GLN A 77 11.78 1.76 15.76
N ASP A 78 12.42 2.63 14.99
CA ASP A 78 12.47 4.07 15.28
C ASP A 78 12.94 4.40 16.71
N MET A 79 13.93 3.64 17.22
CA MET A 79 14.47 3.71 18.59
C MET A 79 13.52 3.24 19.70
N GLU A 80 12.30 2.83 19.38
CA GLU A 80 11.34 2.26 20.32
C GLU A 80 11.46 0.74 20.37
N ARG A 81 11.31 0.14 21.56
CA ARG A 81 11.30 -1.32 21.72
C ARG A 81 10.00 -1.89 21.19
N VAL A 82 10.10 -2.90 20.33
CA VAL A 82 8.94 -3.50 19.67
C VAL A 82 8.95 -5.02 19.78
N VAL A 83 7.74 -5.59 19.73
CA VAL A 83 7.53 -7.02 19.52
C VAL A 83 6.65 -7.16 18.29
N TYR A 84 7.15 -7.86 17.27
CA TYR A 84 6.36 -8.13 16.08
C TYR A 84 5.42 -9.30 16.33
N VAL A 85 4.14 -9.05 16.14
CA VAL A 85 3.08 -10.07 16.12
C VAL A 85 2.54 -10.11 14.70
N GLY A 86 2.59 -11.28 14.08
CA GLY A 86 2.11 -11.50 12.73
C GLY A 86 1.11 -12.66 12.70
N GLY A 87 0.29 -12.70 11.66
CA GLY A 87 -0.64 -13.78 11.37
C GLY A 87 -0.85 -13.89 9.87
N GLU A 88 -1.14 -15.10 9.40
CA GLU A 88 -1.51 -15.36 8.01
C GLU A 88 -3.01 -15.62 7.92
N LEU A 89 -3.62 -15.23 6.80
CA LEU A 89 -5.04 -15.42 6.51
C LEU A 89 -5.16 -16.40 5.36
N ASN A 90 -6.13 -17.31 5.46
CA ASN A 90 -6.40 -18.29 4.40
C ASN A 90 -7.40 -17.75 3.36
N ASP A 91 -8.59 -17.35 3.80
CA ASP A 91 -9.73 -17.08 2.90
C ASP A 91 -10.27 -15.63 2.99
N SER A 92 -9.52 -14.69 3.58
CA SER A 92 -9.99 -13.30 3.74
C SER A 92 -8.90 -12.28 3.47
N ALA A 93 -9.28 -11.13 2.92
CA ALA A 93 -8.37 -10.03 2.69
C ALA A 93 -7.85 -9.46 4.03
N PRO A 94 -6.55 -9.09 4.12
CA PRO A 94 -5.95 -8.54 5.34
C PRO A 94 -6.70 -7.35 5.94
N VAL A 95 -7.33 -6.54 5.09
CA VAL A 95 -8.14 -5.37 5.50
C VAL A 95 -9.23 -5.77 6.51
N TYR A 96 -9.99 -6.83 6.24
CA TYR A 96 -11.11 -7.22 7.10
C TYR A 96 -10.64 -7.72 8.47
N ALA A 97 -9.57 -8.50 8.47
CA ALA A 97 -8.98 -9.03 9.70
C ALA A 97 -8.43 -7.89 10.58
N VAL A 98 -7.68 -6.96 10.00
CA VAL A 98 -7.12 -5.82 10.74
C VAL A 98 -8.24 -4.92 11.27
N LEU A 99 -9.28 -4.62 10.49
CA LEU A 99 -10.41 -3.81 10.97
C LEU A 99 -11.20 -4.51 12.08
N ALA A 100 -11.39 -5.83 11.99
CA ALA A 100 -12.03 -6.61 13.05
C ALA A 100 -11.19 -6.62 14.34
N MET A 101 -9.87 -6.79 14.22
CA MET A 101 -8.94 -6.73 15.34
C MET A 101 -8.84 -5.33 15.93
N GLU A 102 -8.81 -4.28 15.12
CA GLU A 102 -8.85 -2.89 15.56
C GLU A 102 -10.05 -2.66 16.48
N LYS A 103 -11.24 -3.03 16.01
CA LYS A 103 -12.48 -2.89 16.78
C LYS A 103 -12.48 -3.71 18.08
N ALA A 104 -11.77 -4.84 18.11
CA ALA A 104 -11.72 -5.71 19.27
C ALA A 104 -10.64 -5.30 20.28
N LEU A 105 -9.53 -4.73 19.82
CA LEU A 105 -8.33 -4.48 20.62
C LEU A 105 -8.21 -3.03 21.07
N ASP A 106 -8.72 -2.07 20.30
CA ASP A 106 -8.69 -0.66 20.69
C ASP A 106 -9.59 -0.41 21.90
N GLY A 107 -9.03 0.22 22.94
CA GLY A 107 -9.72 0.45 24.20
C GLY A 107 -9.79 -0.77 25.12
N MET A 108 -9.16 -1.90 24.79
CA MET A 108 -9.16 -3.09 25.64
C MET A 108 -8.32 -2.86 26.90
N ALA A 109 -8.91 -3.15 28.06
CA ALA A 109 -8.24 -3.16 29.35
C ALA A 109 -7.27 -4.36 29.44
N VAL A 110 -5.98 -4.09 29.62
CA VAL A 110 -4.95 -5.11 29.78
C VAL A 110 -4.46 -5.09 31.23
N SER A 111 -4.61 -6.24 31.92
CA SER A 111 -4.03 -6.46 33.24
C SER A 111 -2.54 -6.74 33.08
N ASP A 112 -1.69 -5.78 33.46
CA ASP A 112 -0.26 -6.03 33.56
C ASP A 112 0.07 -6.69 34.91
N ASN A 113 0.44 -7.96 34.87
CA ASN A 113 0.90 -8.69 36.06
C ASN A 113 2.45 -8.68 36.16
N SER A 114 3.13 -7.95 35.27
CA SER A 114 4.58 -8.05 35.03
C SER A 114 5.38 -6.91 35.67
N TYR A 115 4.75 -5.77 35.95
CA TYR A 115 5.34 -4.66 36.69
C TYR A 115 4.75 -4.58 38.10
N SER A 116 5.63 -4.72 39.10
CA SER A 116 5.50 -4.45 40.54
C SER A 116 4.11 -3.98 41.03
N GLU A 117 3.56 -4.70 42.02
CA GLU A 117 2.30 -4.55 42.78
C GLU A 117 1.82 -3.11 43.15
N LYS A 118 2.56 -2.05 42.83
CA LYS A 118 2.23 -0.66 43.14
C LYS A 118 1.76 0.19 41.95
N MET A 119 1.63 -0.37 40.75
CA MET A 119 0.99 0.32 39.63
C MET A 119 0.08 -0.62 38.83
N ALA A 120 -0.87 -1.27 39.52
CA ALA A 120 -2.02 -1.91 38.89
C ALA A 120 -2.98 -0.84 38.35
N ASN A 121 -2.49 0.02 37.46
CA ASN A 121 -3.34 0.88 36.66
C ASN A 121 -3.75 0.07 35.43
N ASN A 122 -5.06 0.01 35.20
CA ASN A 122 -5.65 -0.61 34.04
C ASN A 122 -5.04 0.00 32.76
N ILE A 123 -4.09 -0.68 32.11
CA ILE A 123 -3.46 -0.17 30.89
C ILE A 123 -4.48 -0.34 29.78
N ILE A 124 -4.92 0.76 29.19
CA ILE A 124 -5.83 0.73 28.05
C ILE A 124 -4.97 0.56 26.81
N LEU A 125 -5.15 -0.56 26.11
CA LEU A 125 -4.49 -0.80 24.84
C LEU A 125 -5.02 0.21 23.82
N THR A 126 -4.13 1.04 23.28
CA THR A 126 -4.44 1.99 22.21
C THR A 126 -3.84 1.48 20.92
N THR A 127 -4.63 1.39 19.87
CA THR A 127 -4.15 1.05 18.53
C THR A 127 -3.71 2.32 17.78
N THR A 128 -2.74 2.18 16.88
CA THR A 128 -2.15 3.30 16.14
C THR A 128 -1.82 2.89 14.71
N ASN A 129 -1.60 3.89 13.85
CA ASN A 129 -1.07 3.74 12.49
C ASN A 129 -2.03 3.13 11.45
N LEU A 130 -3.34 3.17 11.71
CA LEU A 130 -4.39 2.82 10.73
C LEU A 130 -4.94 4.03 9.95
N GLY A 131 -4.51 5.25 10.31
CA GLY A 131 -4.89 6.47 9.59
C GLY A 131 -4.12 6.65 8.27
N PHE A 132 -4.62 7.56 7.41
CA PHE A 132 -3.99 7.88 6.11
C PHE A 132 -2.55 8.43 6.24
N VAL A 133 -2.23 9.09 7.35
CA VAL A 133 -0.88 9.62 7.63
C VAL A 133 -0.14 8.65 8.55
N PRO A 134 1.12 8.28 8.23
CA PRO A 134 1.89 7.37 9.06
C PRO A 134 2.23 8.06 10.36
N VAL A 135 2.02 7.32 11.44
CA VAL A 135 2.43 7.73 12.77
C VAL A 135 3.65 6.89 13.12
N LYS A 136 4.68 7.49 13.72
CA LYS A 136 5.82 6.70 14.21
C LYS A 136 5.42 5.98 15.50
N PRO A 137 6.00 4.82 15.82
CA PRO A 137 5.84 4.22 17.14
C PRO A 137 6.33 5.20 18.23
N TYR A 138 5.57 5.32 19.31
CA TYR A 138 5.99 6.07 20.51
C TYR A 138 5.39 5.42 21.75
N THR A 139 6.19 5.30 22.81
CA THR A 139 5.80 4.55 24.03
C THR A 139 5.53 5.45 25.26
N VAL A 140 5.47 6.77 25.06
CA VAL A 140 5.32 7.77 26.14
C VAL A 140 4.10 7.52 27.03
N ASP A 141 2.98 7.10 26.44
CA ASP A 141 1.72 6.86 27.17
C ASP A 141 1.51 5.37 27.54
N GLY A 142 2.56 4.54 27.43
CA GLY A 142 2.51 3.11 27.70
C GLY A 142 2.51 2.24 26.44
N TYR A 143 2.03 1.00 26.59
CA TYR A 143 2.02 0.01 25.52
C TYR A 143 0.96 0.34 24.46
N LYS A 144 1.38 0.38 23.20
CA LYS A 144 0.49 0.64 22.05
C LYS A 144 0.59 -0.48 21.04
N LEU A 145 -0.53 -0.82 20.43
CA LEU A 145 -0.56 -1.69 19.28
C LEU A 145 -0.32 -0.83 18.03
N HIS A 146 0.68 -1.19 17.25
CA HIS A 146 1.09 -0.42 16.08
C HIS A 146 0.87 -1.24 14.81
N TRP A 147 -0.11 -0.85 13.99
CA TRP A 147 -0.39 -1.56 12.76
C TRP A 147 0.72 -1.37 11.72
N SER A 148 1.13 -2.47 11.11
CA SER A 148 2.18 -2.52 10.09
C SER A 148 1.87 -3.65 9.09
N GLY A 149 2.74 -3.85 8.11
CA GLY A 149 2.58 -4.88 7.07
C GLY A 149 1.83 -4.39 5.83
N GLU A 150 1.19 -5.33 5.13
CA GLU A 150 0.62 -5.09 3.79
C GLU A 150 -0.46 -4.00 3.78
N LEU A 151 -1.41 -4.04 4.72
CA LEU A 151 -2.47 -3.04 4.80
C LEU A 151 -1.90 -1.62 4.95
N ARG A 152 -0.83 -1.46 5.75
CA ARG A 152 -0.17 -0.16 5.92
C ARG A 152 0.43 0.32 4.61
N LEU A 153 1.11 -0.55 3.88
CA LEU A 153 1.65 -0.25 2.56
C LEU A 153 0.54 0.13 1.57
N THR A 154 -0.61 -0.54 1.61
CA THR A 154 -1.78 -0.19 0.77
C THR A 154 -2.32 1.20 1.11
N LEU A 155 -2.46 1.53 2.39
CA LEU A 155 -2.93 2.86 2.83
C LEU A 155 -1.98 3.98 2.43
N ASP A 156 -0.67 3.75 2.57
CA ASP A 156 0.35 4.71 2.13
C ASP A 156 0.29 4.94 0.62
N ALA A 157 0.18 3.86 -0.17
CA ALA A 157 0.03 3.96 -1.62
C ALA A 157 -1.27 4.69 -2.02
N PHE A 158 -2.40 4.39 -1.37
CA PHE A 158 -3.68 5.06 -1.64
C PHE A 158 -3.65 6.54 -1.27
N ARG A 159 -3.01 6.91 -0.15
CA ARG A 159 -2.81 8.33 0.20
C ARG A 159 -2.03 9.03 -0.90
N ASP A 160 -0.86 8.49 -1.26
CA ASP A 160 0.05 9.15 -2.20
C ASP A 160 -0.58 9.27 -3.60
N MET A 161 -1.28 8.22 -4.05
CA MET A 161 -2.02 8.25 -5.32
C MET A 161 -3.27 9.16 -5.26
N GLY A 162 -3.95 9.24 -4.12
CA GLY A 162 -5.07 10.16 -3.92
C GLY A 162 -4.63 11.62 -3.97
N ILE A 163 -3.48 11.94 -3.35
CA ILE A 163 -2.84 13.26 -3.46
C ILE A 163 -2.44 13.53 -4.92
N ALA A 164 -1.86 12.55 -5.61
CA ALA A 164 -1.51 12.68 -7.02
C ALA A 164 -2.73 12.92 -7.91
N LEU A 165 -3.85 12.22 -7.69
CA LEU A 165 -5.11 12.44 -8.39
C LEU A 165 -5.61 13.87 -8.14
N GLY A 166 -5.67 14.31 -6.90
CA GLY A 166 -6.09 15.67 -6.54
C GLY A 166 -5.22 16.75 -7.19
N LEU A 167 -3.89 16.57 -7.17
CA LEU A 167 -2.95 17.49 -7.81
C LEU A 167 -3.10 17.47 -9.34
N SER A 168 -3.32 16.31 -9.95
CA SER A 168 -3.54 16.19 -11.39
C SER A 168 -4.81 16.92 -11.83
N LEU A 169 -5.91 16.77 -11.09
CA LEU A 169 -7.15 17.49 -11.34
C LEU A 169 -6.96 18.99 -11.14
N LEU A 170 -6.24 19.42 -10.09
CA LEU A 170 -5.93 20.84 -9.89
C LEU A 170 -5.15 21.43 -11.08
N ILE A 171 -4.12 20.73 -11.56
CA ILE A 171 -3.32 21.20 -12.70
C ILE A 171 -4.16 21.27 -13.96
N ILE A 172 -4.96 20.23 -14.26
CA ILE A 172 -5.88 20.23 -15.40
C ILE A 172 -6.86 21.41 -15.27
N TYR A 173 -7.37 21.69 -14.07
CA TYR A 173 -8.31 22.78 -13.82
C TYR A 173 -7.68 24.12 -14.18
N LEU A 174 -6.49 24.40 -13.63
CA LEU A 174 -5.77 25.65 -13.90
C LEU A 174 -5.41 25.82 -15.38
N LEU A 175 -5.04 24.74 -16.07
CA LEU A 175 -4.79 24.78 -17.51
C LEU A 175 -6.06 25.13 -18.30
N LEU A 176 -7.20 24.54 -17.93
CA LEU A 176 -8.48 24.84 -18.58
C LEU A 176 -8.98 26.24 -18.26
N VAL A 177 -8.78 26.74 -17.04
CA VAL A 177 -9.08 28.14 -16.66
C VAL A 177 -8.24 29.08 -17.52
N GLY A 178 -6.94 28.81 -17.68
CA GLY A 178 -6.06 29.61 -18.53
C GLY A 178 -6.46 29.56 -20.01
N TYR A 179 -6.90 28.39 -20.49
CA TYR A 179 -7.33 28.19 -21.88
C TYR A 179 -8.66 28.87 -22.20
N TYR A 180 -9.68 28.67 -21.35
CA TYR A 180 -11.02 29.18 -21.57
C TYR A 180 -11.26 30.59 -21.05
N GLN A 181 -10.33 31.11 -20.24
CA GLN A 181 -10.46 32.37 -19.51
C GLN A 181 -11.77 32.42 -18.70
N SER A 182 -12.14 31.28 -18.12
CA SER A 182 -13.39 31.08 -17.39
C SER A 182 -13.17 30.09 -16.25
N PHE A 183 -13.77 30.34 -15.09
CA PHE A 183 -13.70 29.43 -13.93
C PHE A 183 -14.81 28.38 -13.97
N THR A 184 -15.93 28.71 -14.62
CA THR A 184 -17.12 27.87 -14.67
C THR A 184 -17.04 26.79 -15.75
N VAL A 185 -16.51 27.11 -16.93
CA VAL A 185 -16.37 26.13 -18.04
C VAL A 185 -15.50 24.92 -17.65
N PRO A 186 -14.33 25.09 -17.01
CA PRO A 186 -13.52 23.96 -16.54
C PRO A 186 -14.24 23.07 -15.53
N LEU A 187 -15.02 23.64 -14.60
CA LEU A 187 -15.80 22.84 -13.64
C LEU A 187 -16.83 21.96 -14.35
N LEU A 188 -17.48 22.50 -15.38
CA LEU A 188 -18.41 21.72 -16.20
C LEU A 188 -17.69 20.57 -16.92
N VAL A 189 -16.51 20.81 -17.48
CA VAL A 189 -15.70 19.76 -18.13
C VAL A 189 -15.31 18.67 -17.12
N MET A 190 -14.97 19.06 -15.89
CA MET A 190 -14.57 18.14 -14.83
C MET A 190 -15.72 17.34 -14.21
N SER A 191 -16.97 17.73 -14.44
CA SER A 191 -18.13 16.95 -14.00
C SER A 191 -18.16 15.52 -14.58
N SER A 192 -17.45 15.30 -15.70
CA SER A 192 -17.22 13.98 -16.30
C SER A 192 -16.42 13.01 -15.43
N VAL A 193 -15.57 13.49 -14.51
CA VAL A 193 -14.70 12.63 -13.69
C VAL A 193 -15.50 11.83 -12.64
N PRO A 194 -16.37 12.44 -11.81
CA PRO A 194 -17.28 11.68 -10.95
C PRO A 194 -18.17 10.68 -11.71
N LEU A 195 -18.65 11.05 -12.91
CA LEU A 195 -19.47 10.17 -13.75
C LEU A 195 -18.71 8.92 -14.21
N ALA A 196 -17.39 9.03 -14.39
CA ALA A 196 -16.53 7.90 -14.70
C ALA A 196 -16.39 6.94 -13.50
N MET A 197 -16.30 7.48 -12.27
CA MET A 197 -16.19 6.70 -11.03
C MET A 197 -17.42 5.83 -10.76
N ILE A 198 -18.60 6.26 -11.22
CA ILE A 198 -19.84 5.46 -11.18
C ILE A 198 -19.68 4.13 -11.94
N GLY A 199 -18.80 4.06 -12.94
CA GLY A 199 -18.47 2.81 -13.62
C GLY A 199 -17.41 1.98 -12.88
N VAL A 200 -16.38 2.63 -12.32
CA VAL A 200 -15.20 1.97 -11.76
C VAL A 200 -15.53 1.12 -10.55
N PHE A 201 -16.19 1.69 -9.53
CA PHE A 201 -16.42 0.98 -8.26
C PHE A 201 -17.38 -0.20 -8.40
N PRO A 202 -18.54 -0.06 -9.08
CA PRO A 202 -19.44 -1.19 -9.30
C PRO A 202 -18.78 -2.29 -10.12
N ALA A 203 -17.93 -1.97 -11.10
CA ALA A 203 -17.24 -2.99 -11.88
C ALA A 203 -16.27 -3.83 -11.04
N HIS A 204 -15.50 -3.21 -10.13
CA HIS A 204 -14.64 -3.96 -9.20
C HIS A 204 -15.46 -4.85 -8.27
N CYS A 205 -16.60 -4.34 -7.80
CA CYS A 205 -17.50 -5.10 -6.93
C CYS A 205 -18.18 -6.26 -7.67
N LEU A 206 -18.57 -6.09 -8.94
CA LEU A 206 -19.27 -7.12 -9.73
C LEU A 206 -18.32 -8.21 -10.23
N LEU A 207 -17.04 -7.89 -10.42
CA LEU A 207 -16.03 -8.82 -10.90
C LEU A 207 -15.23 -9.47 -9.76
N ASP A 208 -15.55 -9.15 -8.50
CA ASP A 208 -14.83 -9.61 -7.30
C ASP A 208 -13.31 -9.39 -7.37
N ILE A 209 -12.88 -8.29 -8.00
CA ILE A 209 -11.46 -7.91 -8.11
C ILE A 209 -11.16 -6.78 -7.14
N THR A 210 -10.14 -7.00 -6.31
CA THR A 210 -9.72 -6.04 -5.30
C THR A 210 -9.26 -4.74 -5.93
N PHE A 211 -9.77 -3.62 -5.43
CA PHE A 211 -9.26 -2.30 -5.81
C PHE A 211 -7.83 -2.15 -5.30
N SER A 212 -6.88 -2.05 -6.22
CA SER A 212 -5.44 -2.07 -5.94
C SER A 212 -4.77 -0.74 -6.30
N ALA A 213 -3.49 -0.58 -5.96
CA ALA A 213 -2.69 0.57 -6.37
C ALA A 213 -2.68 0.76 -7.90
N ALA A 214 -2.61 -0.33 -8.68
CA ALA A 214 -2.72 -0.28 -10.13
C ALA A 214 -4.09 0.24 -10.60
N SER A 215 -5.17 -0.10 -9.88
CA SER A 215 -6.53 0.39 -10.16
C SER A 215 -6.62 1.91 -10.03
N MET A 216 -5.99 2.46 -8.98
CA MET A 216 -5.93 3.91 -8.76
C MET A 216 -5.13 4.63 -9.84
N VAL A 217 -4.04 4.03 -10.36
CA VAL A 217 -3.34 4.55 -11.54
C VAL A 217 -4.26 4.58 -12.77
N GLY A 218 -5.08 3.54 -12.94
CA GLY A 218 -6.12 3.49 -13.97
C GLY A 218 -7.12 4.65 -13.82
N VAL A 219 -7.56 4.97 -12.60
CA VAL A 219 -8.45 6.12 -12.32
C VAL A 219 -7.79 7.45 -12.66
N ILE A 220 -6.51 7.64 -12.34
CA ILE A 220 -5.76 8.86 -12.68
C ILE A 220 -5.67 9.03 -14.21
N ALA A 221 -5.33 7.96 -14.94
CA ALA A 221 -5.29 7.98 -16.40
C ALA A 221 -6.68 8.24 -16.99
N LEU A 222 -7.72 7.61 -16.43
CA LEU A 222 -9.10 7.79 -16.82
C LEU A 222 -9.56 9.25 -16.67
N ALA A 223 -9.19 9.93 -15.58
CA ALA A 223 -9.55 11.32 -15.34
C ALA A 223 -9.13 12.23 -16.51
N GLY A 224 -7.92 12.06 -17.06
CA GLY A 224 -7.46 12.81 -18.22
C GLY A 224 -8.23 12.45 -19.51
N ILE A 225 -8.53 11.17 -19.71
CA ILE A 225 -9.29 10.68 -20.88
C ILE A 225 -10.70 11.28 -20.89
N VAL A 226 -11.39 11.24 -19.76
CA VAL A 226 -12.80 11.70 -19.67
C VAL A 226 -12.90 13.22 -19.76
N VAL A 227 -11.94 13.95 -19.16
CA VAL A 227 -11.81 15.40 -19.31
C VAL A 227 -11.65 15.77 -20.78
N ARG A 228 -10.79 15.08 -21.53
CA ARG A 228 -10.60 15.34 -22.97
C ARG A 228 -11.91 15.16 -23.74
N ASN A 229 -12.66 14.11 -23.46
CA ASN A 229 -13.93 13.86 -24.15
C ASN A 229 -14.98 14.94 -23.83
N SER A 230 -15.06 15.37 -22.57
CA SER A 230 -15.97 16.45 -22.17
C SER A 230 -15.56 17.81 -22.73
N LEU A 231 -14.25 18.12 -22.75
CA LEU A 231 -13.69 19.33 -23.34
C LEU A 231 -14.10 19.47 -24.81
N LEU A 232 -13.94 18.38 -25.55
CA LEU A 232 -14.27 18.32 -26.98
C LEU A 232 -15.77 18.57 -27.26
N ILE A 233 -16.68 18.17 -26.37
CA ILE A 233 -18.11 18.50 -26.48
C ILE A 233 -18.31 20.00 -26.27
N VAL A 234 -17.77 20.55 -25.18
CA VAL A 234 -17.91 21.96 -24.84
C VAL A 234 -17.36 22.88 -25.92
N ASP A 235 -16.20 22.55 -26.50
CA ASP A 235 -15.60 23.30 -27.60
C ASP A 235 -16.54 23.36 -28.82
N PHE A 236 -17.13 22.22 -29.20
CA PHE A 236 -18.09 22.18 -30.30
C PHE A 236 -19.34 23.01 -30.01
N ILE A 237 -19.84 22.98 -28.77
CA ILE A 237 -21.00 23.80 -28.40
C ILE A 237 -20.66 25.29 -28.52
N ARG A 238 -19.48 25.72 -28.05
CA ARG A 238 -19.02 27.11 -28.16
C ARG A 238 -18.83 27.53 -29.61
N GLU A 239 -18.28 26.64 -30.45
CA GLU A 239 -18.09 26.91 -31.88
C GLU A 239 -19.44 27.09 -32.60
N LEU A 240 -20.41 26.18 -32.39
CA LEU A 240 -21.75 26.30 -32.93
C LEU A 240 -22.47 27.57 -32.42
N ARG A 241 -22.23 27.96 -31.17
CA ARG A 241 -22.73 29.21 -30.59
C ARG A 241 -22.12 30.43 -31.25
N ALA A 242 -20.83 30.41 -31.57
CA ALA A 242 -20.16 31.48 -32.30
C ALA A 242 -20.68 31.62 -33.75
N GLN A 243 -21.19 30.52 -34.33
CA GLN A 243 -21.87 30.51 -35.63
C GLN A 243 -23.33 31.00 -35.57
N GLY A 244 -23.83 31.38 -34.38
CA GLY A 244 -25.17 31.93 -34.18
C GLY A 244 -26.27 30.89 -33.90
N ILE A 245 -25.91 29.61 -33.70
CA ILE A 245 -26.88 28.56 -33.39
C ILE A 245 -27.42 28.74 -31.96
N ALA A 246 -28.71 28.47 -31.78
CA ALA A 246 -29.37 28.56 -30.48
C ALA A 246 -28.71 27.60 -29.46
N HIS A 247 -28.64 28.02 -28.19
CA HIS A 247 -27.95 27.31 -27.10
C HIS A 247 -28.33 25.82 -26.99
N GLU A 248 -29.62 25.52 -27.08
CA GLU A 248 -30.15 24.16 -27.00
C GLU A 248 -29.80 23.32 -28.23
N GLN A 249 -29.93 23.90 -29.43
CA GLN A 249 -29.61 23.22 -30.70
C GLN A 249 -28.11 22.92 -30.80
N ALA A 250 -27.26 23.87 -30.40
CA ALA A 250 -25.81 23.68 -30.39
C ALA A 250 -25.39 22.53 -29.45
N ALA A 251 -26.03 22.40 -28.29
CA ALA A 251 -25.78 21.31 -27.34
C ALA A 251 -26.19 19.93 -27.90
N GLN A 252 -27.34 19.85 -28.57
CA GLN A 252 -27.81 18.59 -29.19
C GLN A 252 -26.91 18.18 -30.36
N GLU A 253 -26.57 19.11 -31.23
CA GLU A 253 -25.75 18.86 -32.42
C GLU A 253 -24.31 18.48 -32.04
N ALA A 254 -23.71 19.17 -31.07
CA ALA A 254 -22.40 18.80 -30.55
C ALA A 254 -22.38 17.37 -29.98
N GLY A 255 -23.39 17.00 -29.19
CA GLY A 255 -23.52 15.63 -28.67
C GLY A 255 -23.60 14.58 -29.76
N ALA A 256 -24.44 14.83 -30.79
CA ALA A 256 -24.61 13.91 -31.91
C ALA A 256 -23.33 13.73 -32.75
N LEU A 257 -22.61 14.83 -33.03
CA LEU A 257 -21.36 14.80 -33.79
C LEU A 257 -20.23 14.12 -33.03
N ARG A 258 -20.20 14.25 -31.71
CA ARG A 258 -19.15 13.67 -30.86
C ARG A 258 -19.37 12.22 -30.45
N LEU A 259 -20.61 11.71 -30.55
CA LEU A 259 -20.94 10.33 -30.18
C LEU A 259 -20.03 9.31 -30.89
N ARG A 260 -19.87 9.42 -32.22
CA ARG A 260 -19.03 8.49 -33.00
C ARG A 260 -17.56 8.51 -32.56
N PRO A 261 -16.86 9.66 -32.50
CA PRO A 261 -15.51 9.73 -31.95
C PRO A 261 -15.38 9.17 -30.53
N ILE A 262 -16.30 9.50 -29.62
CA ILE A 262 -16.26 9.07 -28.21
C ILE A 262 -16.37 7.54 -28.13
N LEU A 263 -17.31 6.94 -28.87
CA LEU A 263 -17.45 5.48 -28.93
C LEU A 263 -16.17 4.81 -29.46
N LEU A 264 -15.53 5.35 -30.50
CA LEU A 264 -14.27 4.81 -31.02
C LEU A 264 -13.16 4.84 -29.98
N THR A 265 -12.99 5.95 -29.25
CA THR A 265 -11.96 6.04 -28.20
C THR A 265 -12.23 5.07 -27.06
N THR A 266 -13.49 4.93 -26.66
CA THR A 266 -13.90 4.04 -25.56
C THR A 266 -13.68 2.58 -25.95
N LEU A 267 -14.04 2.20 -27.17
CA LEU A 267 -13.79 0.85 -27.69
C LEU A 267 -12.28 0.57 -27.83
N ALA A 268 -11.50 1.54 -28.28
CA ALA A 268 -10.04 1.39 -28.38
C ALA A 268 -9.40 1.16 -27.01
N ILE A 269 -9.81 1.92 -25.98
CA ILE A 269 -9.37 1.71 -24.60
C ILE A 269 -9.81 0.34 -24.11
N ALA A 270 -11.09 -0.01 -24.32
CA ALA A 270 -11.65 -1.26 -23.82
C ALA A 270 -10.93 -2.47 -24.42
N LEU A 271 -10.78 -2.52 -25.74
CA LEU A 271 -10.10 -3.61 -26.44
C LEU A 271 -8.59 -3.62 -26.16
N GLY A 272 -7.95 -2.44 -26.08
CA GLY A 272 -6.52 -2.32 -25.82
C GLY A 272 -6.12 -2.76 -24.41
N THR A 273 -6.99 -2.53 -23.42
CA THR A 273 -6.74 -2.91 -22.02
C THR A 273 -7.34 -4.26 -21.65
N ALA A 274 -8.25 -4.82 -22.45
CA ALA A 274 -8.84 -6.15 -22.21
C ALA A 274 -7.79 -7.26 -22.06
N ILE A 275 -6.66 -7.17 -22.78
CA ILE A 275 -5.57 -8.14 -22.69
C ILE A 275 -4.90 -8.18 -21.30
N MET A 276 -5.03 -7.10 -20.52
CA MET A 276 -4.42 -6.97 -19.19
C MET A 276 -5.34 -7.46 -18.06
N VAL A 277 -6.63 -7.70 -18.35
CA VAL A 277 -7.61 -8.17 -17.36
C VAL A 277 -7.18 -9.45 -16.60
N PRO A 278 -6.62 -10.50 -17.25
CA PRO A 278 -6.20 -11.70 -16.54
C PRO A 278 -4.89 -11.55 -15.74
N ASP A 279 -4.21 -10.40 -15.84
CA ASP A 279 -2.94 -10.19 -15.13
C ASP A 279 -3.18 -9.86 -13.64
N PRO A 280 -2.53 -10.57 -12.69
CA PRO A 280 -2.73 -10.33 -11.25
C PRO A 280 -2.32 -8.94 -10.77
N VAL A 281 -1.42 -8.25 -11.48
CA VAL A 281 -0.89 -6.93 -11.10
C VAL A 281 -1.65 -5.82 -11.82
N PHE A 282 -1.92 -5.99 -13.12
CA PHE A 282 -2.52 -4.96 -13.97
C PHE A 282 -4.03 -5.13 -14.21
N GLY A 283 -4.65 -6.23 -13.77
CA GLY A 283 -6.07 -6.48 -14.00
C GLY A 283 -6.98 -5.37 -13.45
N GLY A 284 -6.69 -4.86 -12.25
CA GLY A 284 -7.45 -3.75 -11.66
C GLY A 284 -7.31 -2.42 -12.41
N LEU A 285 -6.13 -2.16 -13.02
CA LEU A 285 -5.92 -1.01 -13.91
C LEU A 285 -6.81 -1.13 -15.15
N ALA A 286 -6.85 -2.31 -15.76
CA ALA A 286 -7.64 -2.59 -16.95
C ALA A 286 -9.13 -2.39 -16.69
N ILE A 287 -9.65 -2.97 -15.59
CA ILE A 287 -11.07 -2.87 -15.23
C ILE A 287 -11.47 -1.42 -14.97
N SER A 288 -10.62 -0.66 -14.26
CA SER A 288 -10.84 0.76 -14.03
C SER A 288 -10.98 1.55 -15.34
N LEU A 289 -10.09 1.28 -16.31
CA LEU A 289 -10.14 1.95 -17.61
C LEU A 289 -11.34 1.51 -18.45
N ILE A 290 -11.63 0.21 -18.55
CA ILE A 290 -12.74 -0.33 -19.34
C ILE A 290 -14.08 0.20 -18.80
N ALA A 291 -14.37 -0.08 -17.53
CA ALA A 291 -15.66 0.25 -16.95
C ALA A 291 -15.85 1.77 -16.81
N GLY A 292 -14.78 2.46 -16.40
CA GLY A 292 -14.80 3.91 -16.24
C GLY A 292 -14.98 4.65 -17.56
N SER A 293 -14.29 4.23 -18.63
CA SER A 293 -14.45 4.84 -19.95
C SER A 293 -15.83 4.54 -20.55
N MET A 294 -16.35 3.32 -20.38
CA MET A 294 -17.69 2.96 -20.85
C MET A 294 -18.78 3.77 -20.14
N SER A 295 -18.72 3.84 -18.81
CA SER A 295 -19.63 4.65 -17.99
C SER A 295 -19.53 6.13 -18.37
N SER A 296 -18.31 6.67 -18.45
CA SER A 296 -18.11 8.06 -18.82
C SER A 296 -18.61 8.35 -20.23
N ALA A 297 -18.37 7.50 -21.22
CA ALA A 297 -18.87 7.69 -22.58
C ALA A 297 -20.40 7.77 -22.61
N LEU A 298 -21.07 6.89 -21.86
CA LEU A 298 -22.52 6.91 -21.73
C LEU A 298 -23.00 8.20 -21.07
N PHE A 299 -22.49 8.53 -19.88
CA PHE A 299 -23.00 9.67 -19.12
C PHE A 299 -22.56 11.02 -19.69
N THR A 300 -21.32 11.19 -20.13
CA THR A 300 -20.77 12.47 -20.59
C THR A 300 -21.53 13.01 -21.80
N VAL A 301 -21.92 12.15 -22.74
CA VAL A 301 -22.67 12.56 -23.94
C VAL A 301 -24.04 13.16 -23.59
N PHE A 302 -24.68 12.73 -22.50
CA PHE A 302 -25.97 13.27 -22.07
C PHE A 302 -25.82 14.37 -21.03
N VAL A 303 -25.02 14.12 -20.00
CA VAL A 303 -24.91 14.99 -18.82
C VAL A 303 -24.20 16.29 -19.15
N VAL A 304 -23.13 16.28 -19.96
CA VAL A 304 -22.37 17.50 -20.26
C VAL A 304 -23.19 18.52 -21.07
N PRO A 305 -23.88 18.14 -22.16
CA PRO A 305 -24.77 19.06 -22.85
C PRO A 305 -25.90 19.59 -21.96
N LEU A 306 -26.50 18.74 -21.12
CA LEU A 306 -27.56 19.16 -20.19
C LEU A 306 -27.04 20.16 -19.13
N LEU A 307 -25.88 19.90 -18.53
CA LEU A 307 -25.25 20.83 -17.60
C LEU A 307 -24.90 22.15 -18.30
N TYR A 308 -24.45 22.10 -19.55
CA TYR A 308 -24.13 23.29 -20.31
C TYR A 308 -25.38 24.12 -20.63
N GLN A 309 -26.51 23.47 -20.91
CA GLN A 309 -27.78 24.15 -21.10
C GLN A 309 -28.29 24.82 -19.82
N SER A 310 -28.07 24.18 -18.66
CA SER A 310 -28.48 24.73 -17.35
C SER A 310 -27.63 25.92 -16.89
N LEU A 311 -26.45 26.09 -17.47
CA LEU A 311 -25.60 27.26 -17.24
C LEU A 311 -26.16 28.46 -18.01
N ASP A 312 -26.74 29.38 -17.25
CA ASP A 312 -27.45 30.55 -17.74
C ASP A 312 -26.55 31.50 -18.55
N LYS A 313 -27.16 32.25 -19.47
CA LYS A 313 -26.45 33.19 -20.36
C LYS A 313 -25.65 34.26 -19.60
N GLU A 314 -26.02 34.59 -18.37
CA GLU A 314 -25.39 35.65 -17.58
C GLU A 314 -24.06 35.23 -16.92
N THR A 315 -23.89 33.97 -16.52
CA THR A 315 -22.68 33.49 -15.84
C THR A 315 -21.47 33.43 -16.78
N ILE A 316 -21.70 33.18 -18.07
CA ILE A 316 -20.64 33.12 -19.09
C ILE A 316 -20.23 34.53 -19.55
N LEU A 317 -21.13 35.52 -19.48
CA LEU A 317 -20.85 36.91 -19.86
C LEU A 317 -20.16 37.71 -18.74
N GLN A 318 -20.45 37.42 -17.46
CA GLN A 318 -19.83 38.11 -16.33
C GLN A 318 -18.35 37.77 -16.11
N GLU A 319 -17.86 36.60 -16.53
CA GLU A 319 -16.43 36.25 -16.38
C GLU A 319 -15.54 36.89 -17.47
N VAL A 320 -16.13 37.44 -18.54
CA VAL A 320 -15.42 38.08 -19.66
C VAL A 320 -15.37 39.61 -19.52
N THR A 321 -16.02 40.19 -18.50
CA THR A 321 -16.02 41.64 -18.23
C THR A 321 -15.16 41.96 -17.01
#